data_AF-A0A4V4MLB9-F1
#
_entry.id   AF-A0A4V4MLB9-F1
#
_cell.length_a   1.000
_cell.length_b   1.000
_cell.length_c   1.000
_cell.angle_alpha   90.00
_cell.angle_beta   90.00
_cell.angle_gamma   90.00
#
_symmetry.space_group_name_H-M   'P 1'
#
loop_
_entity.id
_entity.type
_entity.pdbx_description
1 polymer ?
#
loop_
_entity_poly.entity_id
_entity_poly.type
_entity_poly.pdbx_seq_one_letter_code
_entity_poly.pdbx_strand_id
1 'polypeptide(L)'
;MALTDYINSAIDTVYSVAYADEGEEDKEPEQEEQEEKEEGGEEEEEEEEEEDEPEDIYPAIREECENSSHIAHLKHHFEHCNEKVEAGEGFQGETCAEEIFLHAVDDCSAPKLFTKLV
;
A
#
# COMPACT_ATOMS: atom_id res chain seq x y z
N MET A 1 -23.52 15.77 38.13
CA MET A 1 -23.80 16.50 36.88
C MET A 1 -22.65 16.33 35.88
N ALA A 2 -21.38 16.43 36.28
CA ALA A 2 -20.24 16.25 35.34
C ALA A 2 -20.16 14.88 34.60
N LEU A 3 -20.55 13.77 35.25
CA LEU A 3 -20.48 12.43 34.62
C LEU A 3 -21.54 12.21 33.53
N THR A 4 -22.74 12.78 33.70
CA THR A 4 -23.81 12.68 32.69
C THR A 4 -23.49 13.50 31.45
N ASP A 5 -22.81 14.64 31.63
CA ASP A 5 -22.41 15.52 30.54
C ASP A 5 -21.28 14.88 29.70
N TYR A 6 -20.37 14.16 30.36
CA TYR A 6 -19.31 13.40 29.68
C TYR A 6 -19.87 12.24 28.85
N ILE A 7 -20.84 11.50 29.39
CA ILE A 7 -21.46 10.37 28.69
C ILE A 7 -22.30 10.87 27.49
N ASN A 8 -23.03 11.97 27.64
CA ASN A 8 -23.82 12.54 26.55
C ASN A 8 -22.92 13.04 25.39
N SER A 9 -21.78 13.66 25.70
CA SER A 9 -20.79 14.09 24.70
C SER A 9 -20.19 12.91 23.92
N ALA A 10 -19.90 11.81 24.62
CA ALA A 10 -19.38 10.60 23.97
C ALA A 10 -20.41 9.97 23.02
N ILE A 11 -21.70 9.96 23.41
CA ILE A 11 -22.77 9.40 22.57
C ILE A 11 -22.97 10.24 21.29
N ASP A 12 -22.94 11.56 21.39
CA ASP A 12 -23.18 12.46 20.25
C ASP A 12 -22.06 12.37 19.19
N THR A 13 -20.82 12.15 19.64
CA THR A 13 -19.66 11.92 18.77
C THR A 13 -19.78 10.59 18.03
N VAL A 14 -20.21 9.53 18.71
CA VAL A 14 -20.42 8.21 18.10
C VAL A 14 -21.58 8.24 17.12
N TYR A 15 -22.67 8.96 17.44
CA TYR A 15 -23.82 9.11 16.55
C TYR A 15 -23.41 9.86 15.28
N SER A 16 -22.69 10.98 15.40
CA SER A 16 -22.23 11.76 14.24
C SER A 16 -21.33 10.96 13.28
N VAL A 17 -20.46 10.10 13.81
CA VAL A 17 -19.62 9.20 12.99
C VAL A 17 -20.46 8.12 12.29
N ALA A 18 -21.53 7.65 12.92
CA ALA A 18 -22.38 6.60 12.34
C ALA A 18 -23.29 7.11 11.20
N TYR A 19 -23.74 8.38 11.24
CA TYR A 19 -24.63 8.96 10.22
C TYR A 19 -23.93 9.76 9.13
N ALA A 20 -22.60 9.84 9.15
CA ALA A 20 -21.81 10.47 8.09
C ALA A 20 -21.67 9.58 6.83
N ASP A 21 -22.15 8.33 6.88
CA ASP A 21 -21.98 7.31 5.83
C ASP A 21 -23.31 6.92 5.13
N GLU A 22 -24.39 7.69 5.32
CA GLU A 22 -25.67 7.47 4.63
C GLU A 22 -26.20 8.77 4.02
N GLY A 23 -25.72 9.12 2.82
CA GLY A 23 -26.28 10.23 2.04
C GLY A 23 -25.52 10.58 0.77
N GLU A 24 -25.72 9.80 -0.31
CA GLU A 24 -26.08 10.25 -1.67
C GLU A 24 -26.00 9.05 -2.64
N GLU A 25 -27.10 8.31 -2.75
CA GLU A 25 -27.39 7.51 -3.94
C GLU A 25 -28.05 8.42 -4.99
N ASP A 26 -27.37 8.69 -6.09
CA ASP A 26 -28.03 9.11 -7.33
C ASP A 26 -27.28 8.51 -8.53
N LYS A 27 -27.86 7.46 -9.10
CA LYS A 27 -27.51 6.87 -10.39
C LYS A 27 -28.78 6.89 -11.23
N GLU A 28 -28.77 7.65 -12.33
CA GLU A 28 -29.51 7.26 -13.53
C GLU A 28 -28.69 7.57 -14.81
N PRO A 29 -28.89 6.78 -15.89
CA PRO A 29 -28.01 6.71 -17.04
C PRO A 29 -28.55 7.42 -18.31
N GLU A 30 -27.71 7.39 -19.35
CA GLU A 30 -28.03 7.23 -20.78
C GLU A 30 -27.89 8.46 -21.72
N GLN A 31 -27.43 8.12 -22.94
CA GLN A 31 -27.37 8.87 -24.22
C GLN A 31 -26.04 9.60 -24.48
N GLU A 32 -25.36 9.44 -25.63
CA GLU A 32 -25.76 8.89 -26.93
C GLU A 32 -24.50 8.51 -27.73
N GLU A 33 -24.63 7.46 -28.52
CA GLU A 33 -23.67 6.93 -29.48
C GLU A 33 -23.67 7.81 -30.75
N GLN A 34 -22.51 8.27 -31.20
CA GLN A 34 -22.36 8.83 -32.54
C GLN A 34 -21.05 8.37 -33.16
N GLU A 35 -21.19 7.43 -34.08
CA GLU A 35 -20.17 6.88 -34.97
C GLU A 35 -20.11 7.68 -36.28
N GLU A 36 -19.04 7.45 -37.05
CA GLU A 36 -18.68 7.97 -38.40
C GLU A 36 -18.01 9.38 -38.44
N LYS A 37 -16.85 9.62 -39.09
CA LYS A 37 -16.08 8.88 -40.11
C LYS A 37 -14.80 9.67 -40.51
N GLU A 38 -13.75 8.96 -40.96
CA GLU A 38 -12.67 9.36 -41.93
C GLU A 38 -11.80 10.59 -41.59
N GLU A 39 -10.50 10.73 -41.87
CA GLU A 39 -9.46 10.17 -42.75
C GLU A 39 -8.14 10.35 -41.94
N GLY A 40 -7.12 9.49 -42.00
CA GLY A 40 -6.27 9.32 -43.17
C GLY A 40 -5.15 10.40 -43.24
N GLY A 41 -4.08 10.22 -42.45
CA GLY A 41 -2.75 10.73 -42.77
C GLY A 41 -2.27 11.99 -42.04
N GLU A 42 -1.40 11.79 -41.05
CA GLU A 42 -0.07 12.40 -41.03
C GLU A 42 0.80 11.59 -40.05
N GLU A 43 1.83 10.95 -40.60
CA GLU A 43 2.97 10.42 -39.84
C GLU A 43 3.74 11.64 -39.29
N GLU A 44 3.36 12.10 -38.11
CA GLU A 44 4.34 12.73 -37.23
C GLU A 44 4.93 11.60 -36.39
N GLU A 45 6.14 11.17 -36.77
CA GLU A 45 7.12 10.67 -35.82
C GLU A 45 7.34 11.81 -34.80
N GLU A 46 6.43 11.94 -33.83
CA GLU A 46 6.84 12.33 -32.49
C GLU A 46 7.79 11.21 -32.06
N GLU A 47 9.09 11.42 -32.25
CA GLU A 47 10.08 10.87 -31.34
C GLU A 47 9.61 11.32 -29.95
N GLU A 48 8.80 10.48 -29.30
CA GLU A 48 8.70 10.41 -27.86
C GLU A 48 10.17 10.26 -27.41
N GLU A 49 10.81 11.39 -27.09
CA GLU A 49 11.79 11.41 -26.03
C GLU A 49 11.04 10.85 -24.82
N GLU A 50 11.02 9.53 -24.67
CA GLU A 50 10.88 8.90 -23.36
C GLU A 50 12.02 9.51 -22.54
N GLU A 51 11.73 10.63 -21.87
CA GLU A 51 12.48 11.05 -20.71
C GLU A 51 12.61 9.80 -19.86
N ASP A 52 13.83 9.24 -19.78
CA ASP A 52 14.19 8.16 -18.86
C ASP A 52 13.71 8.58 -17.47
N GLU A 53 12.50 8.13 -17.10
CA GLU A 53 11.96 8.37 -15.78
C GLU A 53 13.00 7.82 -14.80
N PRO A 54 13.41 8.60 -13.78
CA PRO A 54 14.39 8.12 -12.83
C PRO A 54 13.87 6.83 -12.17
N GLU A 55 14.59 5.72 -12.36
CA GLU A 55 14.23 4.43 -11.76
C GLU A 55 14.08 4.55 -10.24
N ASP A 56 13.10 3.83 -9.67
CA ASP A 56 12.96 3.72 -8.23
C ASP A 56 14.19 3.01 -7.63
N ILE A 57 14.93 3.75 -6.82
CA ILE A 57 16.14 3.28 -6.13
C ILE A 57 15.84 2.42 -4.89
N TYR A 58 14.59 2.40 -4.41
CA TYR A 58 14.21 1.71 -3.18
C TYR A 58 14.39 0.18 -3.25
N PRO A 59 14.01 -0.55 -4.32
CA PRO A 59 14.16 -1.99 -4.41
C PRO A 59 15.62 -2.46 -4.19
N ALA A 60 16.58 -1.77 -4.80
CA ALA A 60 18.00 -2.09 -4.64
C ALA A 60 18.49 -1.84 -3.20
N ILE A 61 18.08 -0.73 -2.58
CA ILE A 61 18.42 -0.42 -1.18
C ILE A 61 17.78 -1.42 -0.22
N ARG A 62 16.55 -1.82 -0.48
CA ARG A 62 15.80 -2.80 0.31
C ARG A 62 16.49 -4.16 0.27
N GLU A 63 16.85 -4.65 -0.92
CA GLU A 63 17.59 -5.91 -1.08
C GLU A 63 18.95 -5.89 -0.37
N GLU A 64 19.70 -4.78 -0.47
CA GLU A 64 20.96 -4.61 0.25
C GLU A 64 20.75 -4.74 1.78
N CYS A 65 19.70 -4.11 2.30
CA CYS A 65 19.36 -4.17 3.71
C CYS A 65 18.88 -5.57 4.15
N GLU A 66 18.04 -6.23 3.35
CA GLU A 66 17.59 -7.60 3.61
C GLU A 66 18.75 -8.60 3.73
N ASN A 67 19.79 -8.42 2.92
CA ASN A 67 20.97 -9.29 2.90
C ASN A 67 22.01 -8.94 3.99
N SER A 68 21.78 -7.92 4.81
CA SER A 68 22.66 -7.60 5.94
C SER A 68 22.60 -8.71 7.01
N SER A 69 23.71 -8.95 7.71
CA SER A 69 23.87 -10.15 8.55
C SER A 69 22.77 -10.37 9.61
N HIS A 70 22.31 -9.31 10.27
CA HIS A 70 21.25 -9.40 11.28
C HIS A 70 19.87 -9.59 10.64
N ILE A 71 19.58 -8.85 9.55
CA ILE A 71 18.28 -8.86 8.87
C ILE A 71 18.09 -10.17 8.10
N ALA A 72 19.15 -10.71 7.48
CA ALA A 72 19.12 -12.00 6.79
C ALA A 72 18.73 -13.15 7.74
N HIS A 73 19.18 -13.11 9.00
CA HIS A 73 18.76 -14.08 10.00
C HIS A 73 17.27 -13.94 10.36
N LEU A 74 16.76 -12.73 10.54
CA LEU A 74 15.34 -12.49 10.77
C LEU A 74 14.49 -12.94 9.58
N LYS A 75 14.92 -12.61 8.36
CA LYS A 75 14.32 -13.06 7.10
C LYS A 75 14.23 -14.59 7.02
N HIS A 76 15.30 -15.30 7.39
CA HIS A 76 15.28 -16.75 7.46
C HIS A 76 14.21 -17.30 8.43
N HIS A 77 14.01 -16.69 9.61
CA HIS A 77 12.95 -17.11 10.53
C HIS A 77 11.55 -16.87 9.98
N PHE A 78 11.36 -15.72 9.31
CA PHE A 78 10.10 -15.42 8.63
C PHE A 78 9.79 -16.42 7.51
N GLU A 79 10.76 -16.70 6.65
CA GLU A 79 10.65 -17.69 5.58
C GLU A 79 10.34 -19.08 6.14
N HIS A 80 11.07 -19.51 7.17
CA HIS A 80 10.81 -20.79 7.83
C HIS A 80 9.42 -20.88 8.46
N CYS A 81 8.93 -19.79 9.09
CA CYS A 81 7.57 -19.75 9.61
C CYS A 81 6.54 -19.90 8.48
N ASN A 82 6.70 -19.16 7.38
CA ASN A 82 5.78 -19.22 6.25
C ASN A 82 5.77 -20.61 5.63
N GLU A 83 6.93 -21.23 5.40
CA GLU A 83 7.02 -22.60 4.89
C GLU A 83 6.23 -23.59 5.77
N LYS A 84 6.36 -23.48 7.09
CA LYS A 84 5.65 -24.33 8.06
C LYS A 84 4.13 -24.09 8.03
N VAL A 85 3.69 -22.83 7.99
CA VAL A 85 2.27 -22.45 7.94
C VAL A 85 1.64 -22.88 6.62
N GLU A 86 2.31 -22.66 5.49
CA GLU A 86 1.88 -23.06 4.15
C GLU A 86 1.83 -24.58 3.99
N ALA A 87 2.76 -25.31 4.62
CA ALA A 87 2.75 -26.77 4.67
C ALA A 87 1.63 -27.35 5.56
N GLY A 88 0.91 -26.52 6.32
CA GLY A 88 -0.08 -26.96 7.29
C GLY A 88 0.52 -27.66 8.52
N GLU A 89 1.83 -27.47 8.75
CA GLU A 89 2.57 -27.96 9.91
C GLU A 89 2.53 -26.96 11.08
N GLY A 90 1.95 -25.79 10.86
CA GLY A 90 1.67 -24.80 11.89
C GLY A 90 0.47 -25.13 12.78
N PHE A 91 0.33 -24.38 13.87
CA PHE A 91 -0.85 -24.45 14.73
C PHE A 91 -2.08 -23.82 14.06
N GLN A 92 -3.27 -24.21 14.49
CA GLN A 92 -4.50 -23.57 13.99
C GLN A 92 -4.51 -22.08 14.33
N GLY A 93 -4.58 -21.23 13.30
CA GLY A 93 -4.53 -19.78 13.45
C GLY A 93 -3.13 -19.22 13.67
N GLU A 94 -2.07 -20.02 13.48
CA GLU A 94 -0.70 -19.51 13.46
C GLU A 94 -0.49 -18.52 12.31
N THR A 95 0.16 -17.41 12.62
CA THR A 95 0.52 -16.36 11.67
C THR A 95 1.98 -15.97 11.88
N CYS A 96 2.70 -15.66 10.81
CA CYS A 96 4.11 -15.28 10.88
C CYS A 96 4.33 -13.78 11.10
N ALA A 97 3.38 -13.11 11.76
CA ALA A 97 3.41 -11.66 11.95
C ALA A 97 4.50 -11.22 12.95
N GLU A 98 4.85 -12.08 13.90
CA GLU A 98 5.91 -11.81 14.88
C GLU A 98 7.30 -11.86 14.21
N GLU A 99 7.49 -12.74 13.24
CA GLU A 99 8.74 -12.92 12.51
C GLU A 99 8.95 -11.89 11.39
N ILE A 100 7.94 -11.05 11.09
CA ILE A 100 8.07 -9.99 10.08
C ILE A 100 9.27 -9.09 10.42
N PHE A 101 10.22 -9.06 9.50
CA PHE A 101 11.51 -8.36 9.67
C PHE A 101 11.51 -6.94 9.10
N LEU A 102 10.34 -6.42 8.66
CA LEU A 102 10.21 -5.12 8.00
C LEU A 102 10.74 -3.96 8.85
N HIS A 103 10.53 -3.98 10.17
CA HIS A 103 11.06 -2.94 11.05
C HIS A 103 12.59 -2.79 10.91
N ALA A 104 13.31 -3.91 10.87
CA ALA A 104 14.76 -3.89 10.72
C ALA A 104 15.20 -3.44 9.32
N VAL A 105 14.43 -3.79 8.28
CA VAL A 105 14.66 -3.31 6.91
C VAL A 105 14.50 -1.81 6.84
N ASP A 106 13.41 -1.27 7.40
CA ASP A 106 13.10 0.16 7.36
C ASP A 106 14.15 0.99 8.12
N ASP A 107 14.59 0.53 9.28
CA ASP A 107 15.68 1.16 10.04
C ASP A 107 16.99 1.26 9.22
N CYS A 108 17.24 0.27 8.35
CA CYS A 108 18.38 0.27 7.44
C CYS A 108 18.15 1.09 6.17
N SER A 109 16.97 0.98 5.53
CA SER A 109 16.71 1.53 4.21
C SER A 109 16.33 3.00 4.26
N ALA A 110 15.60 3.45 5.28
CA ALA A 110 15.15 4.84 5.38
C ALA A 110 16.31 5.86 5.27
N PRO A 111 17.40 5.80 6.05
CA PRO A 111 18.49 6.77 5.91
C PRO A 111 19.21 6.70 4.55
N LYS A 112 19.28 5.52 3.92
CA LYS A 112 19.90 5.35 2.60
C LYS A 112 19.02 5.87 1.46
N LEU A 113 17.71 5.72 1.59
CA LEU A 113 16.73 6.17 0.61
C LEU A 113 16.63 7.70 0.62
N PHE A 114 16.36 8.28 1.79
CA PHE A 114 16.14 9.73 1.92
C PHE A 114 17.40 10.59 1.71
N THR A 115 18.58 9.99 1.56
CA THR A 115 19.80 10.70 1.15
C THR A 115 19.97 10.80 -0.37
N LYS A 116 19.20 10.01 -1.13
CA LYS A 116 19.26 9.94 -2.59
C LYS A 116 18.03 10.55 -3.27
N LEU A 117 16.89 10.61 -2.57
CA LEU A 117 15.70 11.33 -3.04
C LEU A 117 15.97 12.84 -2.98
N VAL A 118 15.61 13.56 -4.05
CA VAL A 118 15.81 15.01 -4.23
C VAL A 118 14.48 15.72 -4.33
#